data_AF-A0A137SWZ2-F1
#
_entry.id   AF-A0A137SWZ2-F1
#
_cell.length_a   1.000
_cell.length_b   1.000
_cell.length_c   1.000
_cell.angle_alpha   90.00
_cell.angle_beta   90.00
_cell.angle_gamma   90.00
#
_symmetry.space_group_name_H-M   'P 1'
#
loop_
_entity.id
_entity.type
_entity.pdbx_description
1 polymer ?
#
loop_
_entity_poly.entity_id
_entity_poly.type
_entity_poly.pdbx_seq_one_letter_code
_entity_poly.pdbx_strand_id
1 'polypeptide(L)'
;MATTSIDRVKYKTDEEISNWMQSLKNIGSNFPKYAEQCLFIKRKPFEHKSEVRIIISKDTQKPAESFIEYDIPDIDCIEEFVLDPRLNEERVQEINKQLCDVGVNMDNIKKSKLYEFAPINLNI
;
A
#
# COMPACT_ATOMS: atom_id res chain seq x y z
N MET A 1 4.48 11.36 -21.01
CA MET A 1 5.22 10.47 -20.09
C MET A 1 4.23 9.96 -19.07
N ALA A 2 4.26 8.67 -18.74
CA ALA A 2 3.42 8.18 -17.66
C ALA A 2 3.96 8.73 -16.34
N THR A 3 3.10 9.28 -15.49
CA THR A 3 3.47 9.64 -14.13
C THR A 3 2.84 8.63 -13.19
N THR A 4 3.65 8.10 -12.28
CA THR A 4 3.18 7.16 -11.27
C THR A 4 3.46 7.68 -9.88
N SER A 5 2.48 7.56 -8.99
CA SER A 5 2.60 7.89 -7.57
C SER A 5 2.04 6.78 -6.70
N ILE A 6 2.66 6.57 -5.54
CA ILE A 6 2.19 5.70 -4.46
C ILE A 6 2.14 6.51 -3.17
N ASP A 7 1.05 6.38 -2.42
CA ASP A 7 0.94 6.98 -1.08
C ASP A 7 -0.16 6.29 -0.26
N ARG A 8 -0.09 6.45 1.06
CA ARG A 8 -1.15 6.08 2.00
C ARG A 8 -2.34 7.02 1.83
N VAL A 9 -3.55 6.45 1.85
CA VAL A 9 -4.78 7.22 1.81
C VAL A 9 -4.96 7.98 3.12
N LYS A 10 -5.15 9.30 3.01
CA LYS A 10 -5.44 10.19 4.13
C LYS A 10 -6.94 10.21 4.40
N TYR A 11 -7.32 9.76 5.60
CA TYR A 11 -8.71 9.70 6.03
C TYR A 11 -9.09 10.99 6.75
N LYS A 12 -9.97 11.77 6.13
CA LYS A 12 -10.35 13.12 6.58
C LYS A 12 -11.83 13.21 6.91
N THR A 13 -12.19 14.03 7.89
CA THR A 13 -13.58 14.43 8.16
C THR A 13 -14.11 15.34 7.05
N ASP A 14 -15.43 15.53 7.00
CA ASP A 14 -16.04 16.43 6.02
C ASP A 14 -15.57 17.89 6.20
N GLU A 15 -15.31 18.30 7.44
CA GLU A 15 -14.73 19.60 7.77
C GLU A 15 -13.29 19.71 7.25
N GLU A 16 -12.45 18.71 7.48
CA GLU A 16 -11.07 18.70 6.98
C GLU A 16 -11.00 18.70 5.45
N ILE A 17 -11.92 17.99 4.79
CA ILE A 17 -12.06 17.97 3.33
C ILE A 17 -12.49 19.35 2.83
N SER A 18 -13.46 19.98 3.49
CA SER A 18 -13.93 21.32 3.14
C SER A 18 -12.85 22.38 3.32
N ASN A 19 -12.13 22.34 4.44
CA ASN A 19 -11.00 23.22 4.73
C ASN A 19 -9.87 23.02 3.72
N TRP A 20 -9.55 21.77 3.36
CA TRP A 20 -8.58 21.48 2.31
C TRP A 20 -9.01 22.08 0.97
N MET A 21 -10.25 21.87 0.53
CA MET A 21 -10.78 22.45 -0.71
C MET A 21 -10.71 23.99 -0.71
N GLN A 22 -11.08 24.64 0.39
CA GLN A 22 -11.02 26.10 0.52
C GLN A 22 -9.57 26.64 0.52
N SER A 23 -8.61 25.83 0.97
CA SER A 23 -7.19 26.19 0.97
C SER A 23 -6.56 26.19 -0.44
N LEU A 24 -7.22 25.59 -1.42
CA LEU A 24 -6.74 25.50 -2.81
C LEU A 24 -6.85 26.86 -3.50
N LYS A 25 -5.84 27.72 -3.33
CA LYS A 25 -5.71 29.00 -4.04
C LYS A 25 -5.12 28.79 -5.43
N ASN A 26 -5.57 29.57 -6.42
CA ASN A 26 -5.02 29.58 -7.78
C ASN A 26 -5.00 28.18 -8.42
N ILE A 27 -6.16 27.53 -8.48
CA ILE A 27 -6.33 26.18 -9.05
C ILE A 27 -5.76 26.09 -10.47
N GLY A 28 -5.93 27.12 -11.31
CA GLY A 28 -5.50 27.20 -12.72
C GLY A 28 -4.47 26.16 -13.18
N SER A 29 -3.18 26.51 -13.17
CA SER A 29 -2.12 25.60 -13.62
C SER A 29 -1.79 24.47 -12.62
N ASN A 30 -2.24 24.57 -11.38
CA ASN A 30 -1.99 23.58 -10.33
C ASN A 30 -3.06 22.48 -10.27
N PHE A 31 -4.11 22.56 -11.09
CA PHE A 31 -5.22 21.63 -11.10
C PHE A 31 -4.78 20.16 -11.20
N PRO A 32 -3.84 19.78 -12.10
CA PRO A 32 -3.40 18.38 -12.18
C PRO A 32 -2.82 17.87 -10.86
N LYS A 33 -2.04 18.70 -10.15
CA LYS A 33 -1.47 18.35 -8.85
C LYS A 33 -2.54 18.17 -7.79
N TYR A 34 -3.54 19.05 -7.73
CA TYR A 34 -4.62 18.93 -6.75
C TYR A 34 -5.58 17.78 -7.07
N ALA A 35 -5.82 17.51 -8.35
CA ALA A 35 -6.58 16.35 -8.80
C ALA A 35 -5.87 15.05 -8.44
N GLU A 36 -4.55 14.97 -8.56
CA GLU A 36 -3.80 13.80 -8.09
C GLU A 36 -3.89 13.65 -6.56
N GLN A 37 -3.67 14.73 -5.80
CA GLN A 37 -3.75 14.69 -4.34
C GLN A 37 -5.13 14.24 -3.82
N CYS A 38 -6.22 14.59 -4.50
CA CYS A 38 -7.56 14.19 -4.07
C CYS A 38 -7.77 12.66 -4.19
N LEU A 39 -7.05 12.00 -5.11
CA LEU A 39 -7.07 10.54 -5.25
C LEU A 39 -6.44 9.82 -4.05
N PHE A 40 -5.74 10.53 -3.16
CA PHE A 40 -5.21 10.00 -1.90
C PHE A 40 -6.03 10.43 -0.68
N ILE A 41 -7.21 11.03 -0.86
CA ILE A 41 -8.09 11.44 0.24
C ILE A 41 -9.34 10.56 0.26
N LYS A 42 -9.78 10.17 1.45
CA LYS A 42 -11.03 9.43 1.66
C LYS A 42 -11.72 9.92 2.94
N ARG A 43 -13.03 9.72 3.03
CA ARG A 43 -13.80 10.10 4.22
C ARG A 43 -13.42 9.23 5.42
N LYS A 44 -13.35 9.84 6.60
CA LYS A 44 -12.99 9.23 7.89
C LYS A 44 -13.69 7.90 8.19
N PRO A 45 -14.99 7.68 7.88
CA PRO A 45 -15.64 6.39 8.11
C PRO A 45 -14.98 5.18 7.42
N PHE A 46 -14.16 5.39 6.40
CA PHE A 46 -13.44 4.34 5.69
C PHE A 46 -12.03 4.06 6.25
N GLU A 47 -11.63 4.69 7.36
CA GLU A 47 -10.28 4.57 7.95
C GLU A 47 -9.87 3.14 8.27
N HIS A 48 -10.84 2.28 8.63
CA HIS A 48 -10.63 0.84 8.87
C HIS A 48 -10.02 0.08 7.68
N LYS A 49 -9.96 0.69 6.48
CA LYS A 49 -9.39 0.05 5.29
C LYS A 49 -7.86 0.13 5.19
N SER A 50 -7.21 1.04 5.92
CA SER A 50 -5.74 1.27 5.88
C SER A 50 -5.13 1.12 4.48
N GLU A 51 -5.63 1.92 3.53
CA GLU A 51 -5.38 1.73 2.10
C GLU A 51 -4.10 2.44 1.64
N VAL A 52 -3.28 1.76 0.84
CA VAL A 52 -2.22 2.35 0.01
C VAL A 52 -2.72 2.35 -1.44
N ARG A 53 -2.54 3.46 -2.16
CA ARG A 53 -2.96 3.59 -3.57
C ARG A 53 -1.76 3.75 -4.47
N ILE A 54 -1.83 3.15 -5.66
CA ILE A 54 -0.94 3.42 -6.79
C ILE A 54 -1.76 4.12 -7.87
N ILE A 55 -1.35 5.31 -8.29
CA ILE A 55 -2.02 6.10 -9.34
C ILE A 55 -1.10 6.15 -10.55
N ILE A 56 -1.55 5.59 -11.67
CA ILE A 56 -0.80 5.53 -12.93
C ILE A 56 -1.54 6.38 -13.96
N SER A 57 -0.96 7.53 -14.28
CA SER A 57 -1.48 8.41 -15.33
C SER A 57 -0.73 8.12 -16.63
N LYS A 58 -1.42 7.56 -17.63
CA LYS A 58 -0.85 7.23 -18.94
C LYS A 58 -1.71 7.80 -20.07
N ASP A 59 -1.05 8.16 -21.17
CA ASP A 59 -1.71 8.56 -22.41
C ASP A 59 -2.43 7.36 -23.04
N THR A 60 -3.63 7.56 -23.56
CA THR A 60 -4.46 6.56 -24.22
C THR A 60 -4.04 6.28 -25.66
N GLN A 61 -3.10 7.05 -26.21
CA GLN A 61 -2.57 6.89 -27.58
C GLN A 61 -1.76 5.59 -27.77
N LYS A 62 -1.27 4.97 -26.69
CA LYS A 62 -0.55 3.69 -26.75
C LYS A 62 -1.51 2.52 -26.54
N PRO A 63 -1.33 1.39 -27.26
CA PRO A 63 -2.08 0.16 -26.99
C PRO A 63 -2.02 -0.20 -25.50
N ALA A 64 -3.13 -0.69 -24.97
CA ALA A 64 -3.15 -1.18 -23.59
C ALA A 64 -2.20 -2.38 -23.47
N GLU A 65 -1.19 -2.26 -22.61
CA GLU A 65 -0.35 -3.38 -22.20
C GLU A 65 -1.20 -4.43 -21.47
N SER A 66 -0.79 -5.71 -21.57
CA SER A 66 -1.47 -6.83 -20.90
C SER A 66 -1.40 -6.74 -19.38
N PHE A 67 -0.33 -6.11 -18.86
CA PHE A 67 -0.10 -5.86 -17.45
C PHE A 67 0.44 -4.45 -17.28
N ILE A 68 0.21 -3.87 -16.11
CA ILE A 68 0.84 -2.61 -15.73
C ILE A 68 1.85 -2.93 -14.64
N GLU A 69 3.11 -2.61 -14.90
CA GLU A 69 4.20 -2.80 -13.96
C GLU A 69 4.43 -1.51 -13.17
N TYR A 70 4.80 -1.65 -11.90
CA TYR A 70 5.12 -0.53 -11.04
C TYR A 70 6.27 -0.88 -10.11
N ASP A 71 7.36 -0.12 -10.20
CA ASP A 71 8.44 -0.16 -9.24
C ASP A 71 7.97 0.49 -7.94
N ILE A 72 8.02 -0.24 -6.83
CA ILE A 72 7.71 0.29 -5.49
C ILE A 72 8.95 1.04 -5.00
N PRO A 73 8.96 2.39 -4.99
CA PRO A 73 10.15 3.16 -4.66
C PRO A 73 10.44 3.21 -3.16
N ASP A 74 9.41 3.02 -2.34
CA ASP A 74 9.47 3.00 -0.89
C ASP A 74 8.78 1.74 -0.38
N ILE A 75 9.59 0.74 -0.02
CA ILE A 75 9.10 -0.55 0.47
C ILE A 75 8.49 -0.45 1.87
N ASP A 76 8.83 0.60 2.62
CA ASP A 76 8.33 0.83 3.99
C ASP A 76 6.85 1.23 4.01
N CYS A 77 6.24 1.47 2.84
CA CYS A 77 4.79 1.65 2.75
C CYS A 77 4.03 0.37 3.14
N ILE A 78 4.65 -0.80 3.02
CA ILE A 78 4.11 -2.11 3.40
C ILE A 78 4.46 -2.41 4.86
N GLU A 79 3.45 -2.62 5.71
CA GLU A 79 3.64 -2.81 7.15
C GLU A 79 4.18 -4.20 7.52
N GLU A 80 3.74 -5.25 6.82
CA GLU A 80 4.09 -6.63 7.14
C GLU A 80 4.12 -7.52 5.89
N PHE A 81 5.09 -8.42 5.84
CA PHE A 81 5.25 -9.44 4.81
C PHE A 81 4.93 -10.79 5.42
N VAL A 82 3.69 -11.27 5.23
CA VAL A 82 3.22 -12.52 5.81
C VAL A 82 3.39 -13.67 4.82
N LEU A 83 4.26 -14.62 5.17
CA LEU A 83 4.50 -15.82 4.37
C LEU A 83 3.43 -16.89 4.64
N ASP A 84 3.16 -17.71 3.61
CA ASP A 84 2.20 -18.81 3.69
C ASP A 84 2.61 -19.81 4.79
N PRO A 85 1.68 -20.18 5.69
CA PRO A 85 1.99 -21.07 6.82
C PRO A 85 2.45 -22.47 6.39
N ARG A 86 2.13 -22.90 5.16
CA ARG A 86 2.41 -24.24 4.63
C ARG A 86 3.82 -24.37 4.04
N LEU A 87 4.57 -23.27 3.93
CA LEU A 87 5.94 -23.31 3.42
C LEU A 87 6.84 -24.12 4.36
N ASN A 88 7.74 -24.90 3.78
CA ASN A 88 8.80 -25.54 4.55
C ASN A 88 9.85 -24.50 4.96
N GLU A 89 10.74 -24.88 5.88
CA GLU A 89 11.71 -23.94 6.45
C GLU A 89 12.72 -23.42 5.41
N GLU A 90 13.15 -24.27 4.49
CA GLU A 90 14.07 -23.91 3.40
C GLU A 90 13.47 -22.80 2.51
N ARG A 91 12.20 -22.95 2.10
CA ARG A 91 11.49 -21.93 1.32
C ARG A 91 11.28 -20.63 2.08
N VAL A 92 11.02 -20.71 3.39
CA VAL A 92 10.91 -19.50 4.23
C VAL A 92 12.23 -18.74 4.23
N GLN A 93 13.36 -19.43 4.41
CA GLN A 93 14.68 -18.81 4.39
C GLN A 93 15.02 -18.20 3.02
N GLU A 94 14.69 -18.90 1.92
CA GLU A 94 14.86 -18.37 0.57
C GLU A 94 14.08 -17.06 0.36
N ILE A 95 12.80 -17.04 0.72
CA ILE A 95 11.94 -15.86 0.53
C ILE A 95 12.38 -14.72 1.44
N ASN A 96 12.72 -15.01 2.71
CA ASN A 96 13.26 -14.00 3.63
C ASN A 96 14.48 -13.31 3.02
N LYS A 97 15.41 -14.09 2.46
CA LYS A 97 16.59 -13.54 1.79
C LYS A 97 16.21 -12.66 0.61
N GLN A 98 15.31 -13.11 -0.26
CA GLN A 98 14.87 -12.33 -1.42
C GLN A 98 14.22 -11.00 -1.02
N LEU A 99 13.41 -10.99 0.04
CA LEU A 99 12.78 -9.78 0.57
C LEU A 99 13.82 -8.83 1.19
N CYS A 100 14.76 -9.35 1.97
CA CYS A 100 15.86 -8.55 2.52
C CYS A 100 16.76 -7.96 1.43
N ASP A 101 17.03 -8.72 0.36
CA ASP A 101 17.85 -8.27 -0.79
C ASP A 101 17.21 -7.08 -1.53
N VAL A 102 15.88 -6.91 -1.45
CA VAL A 102 15.16 -5.74 -1.99
C VAL A 102 14.87 -4.66 -0.94
N GLY A 103 15.45 -4.77 0.25
CA GLY A 103 15.42 -3.71 1.28
C GLY A 103 14.36 -3.89 2.36
N VAL A 104 13.64 -5.00 2.42
CA VAL A 104 12.68 -5.27 3.51
C VAL A 104 13.42 -5.54 4.81
N ASN A 105 13.00 -4.91 5.90
CA ASN A 105 13.49 -5.25 7.24
C ASN A 105 12.98 -6.65 7.64
N MET A 106 13.90 -7.54 8.02
CA MET A 106 13.60 -8.90 8.50
C MET A 106 12.55 -8.93 9.61
N ASP A 107 12.51 -7.94 10.49
CA ASP A 107 11.53 -7.86 11.60
C ASP A 107 10.08 -7.70 11.12
N ASN A 108 9.90 -7.21 9.88
CA ASN A 108 8.60 -7.05 9.24
C ASN A 108 8.16 -8.30 8.47
N ILE A 109 9.02 -9.33 8.36
CA ILE A 109 8.72 -10.58 7.66
C ILE A 109 8.32 -11.63 8.69
N LYS A 110 7.13 -12.21 8.53
CA LYS A 110 6.62 -13.23 9.46
C LYS A 110 6.00 -14.38 8.72
N LYS A 111 6.18 -15.60 9.21
CA LYS A 111 5.40 -16.75 8.77
C LYS A 111 4.04 -16.72 9.45
N SER A 112 2.97 -16.87 8.68
CA SER A 112 1.61 -16.95 9.23
C SER A 112 1.49 -18.10 10.22
N LYS A 113 0.69 -17.89 11.28
CA LYS A 113 0.37 -18.90 12.30
C LYS A 113 -1.02 -19.51 12.13
N LEU A 114 -1.68 -19.27 11.00
CA LEU A 114 -3.09 -19.64 10.78
C LEU A 114 -3.39 -21.14 11.04
N TYR A 115 -2.39 -22.01 10.91
CA TYR A 115 -2.50 -23.46 11.17
C TYR A 115 -1.62 -23.95 12.32
N GLU A 116 -0.96 -23.06 13.07
CA GLU A 116 -0.25 -23.46 14.28
C GLU A 116 -1.28 -23.76 15.39
N PHE A 117 -1.45 -25.03 15.70
CA PHE A 117 -2.26 -25.47 16.83
C PHE A 117 -1.38 -25.73 18.05
N ALA A 118 -1.58 -24.94 19.11
CA ALA A 118 -1.01 -25.19 20.42
C ALA A 118 -2.12 -25.77 21.32
N PRO A 119 -2.14 -27.10 21.58
CA PRO A 119 -3.15 -27.69 22.46
C PRO A 119 -3.04 -27.08 23.86
N ILE A 120 -4.17 -26.57 24.37
CA ILE A 120 -4.27 -26.16 25.77
C ILE A 120 -4.53 -27.43 26.59
N ASN A 121 -3.65 -27.71 27.54
CA ASN A 121 -3.80 -28.86 28.42
C ASN A 121 -4.81 -28.52 29.53
N LEU A 122 -6.06 -28.93 29.33
CA LEU A 122 -7.16 -28.76 30.28
C LEU A 122 -7.11 -29.87 31.34
N ASN A 123 -6.04 -29.93 32.14
CA ASN A 123 -6.08 -30.74 33.37
C ASN A 123 -6.94 -30.01 34.40
N ILE A 124 -8.22 -30.36 34.44
CA ILE A 124 -9.20 -29.98 35.48
C ILE A 124 -9.32 -31.15 36.45
#